data_AF-A0AAD5I9T0-F1
#
_entry.id   AF-A0AAD5I9T0-F1
#
_cell.length_a   1.000
_cell.length_b   1.000
_cell.length_c   1.000
_cell.angle_alpha   90.00
_cell.angle_beta   90.00
_cell.angle_gamma   90.00
#
_symmetry.space_group_name_H-M   'P 1'
#
loop_
_entity.id
_entity.type
_entity.pdbx_description
1 polymer ?
#
loop_
_entity_poly.entity_id
_entity_poly.type
_entity_poly.pdbx_seq_one_letter_code
_entity_poly.pdbx_strand_id
1 'polypeptide(L)'
;MEKAIDSQQKATSVGEDNASDEIQELLLTLPSVINFGGSHIYQYKGCWYHDYHPKFLKGMISSQRHFQAQDSDVILITFPKSGTTWLKALTYAIVHHIVLVMQYLIQLIALYSPQILMT
;
A
#
# COMPACT_ATOMS: atom_id res chain seq x y z
N MET A 1 -29.88 -18.31 21.10
CA MET A 1 -28.72 -18.64 20.24
C MET A 1 -28.13 -17.33 19.75
N GLU A 2 -27.45 -16.58 20.61
CA GLU A 2 -26.86 -15.30 20.20
C GLU A 2 -25.74 -14.95 21.18
N LYS A 3 -24.52 -15.46 20.92
CA LYS A 3 -23.29 -15.10 21.64
C LYS A 3 -22.02 -15.58 20.92
N ALA A 4 -21.92 -15.31 19.62
CA ALA A 4 -20.71 -15.65 18.85
C ALA A 4 -20.10 -14.47 18.06
N ILE A 5 -20.71 -13.29 18.05
CA ILE A 5 -20.29 -12.18 17.18
C ILE A 5 -19.28 -11.23 17.87
N ASP A 6 -19.19 -11.24 19.20
CA ASP A 6 -18.39 -10.27 19.98
C ASP A 6 -16.88 -10.63 20.07
N SER A 7 -16.51 -11.87 19.74
CA SER A 7 -15.13 -12.36 19.91
C SER A 7 -14.21 -12.03 18.74
N GLN A 8 -14.76 -11.76 17.54
CA GLN A 8 -13.97 -11.40 16.35
C GLN A 8 -13.82 -9.88 16.14
N GLN A 9 -14.64 -9.06 16.78
CA GLN A 9 -14.48 -7.59 16.73
C GLN A 9 -13.42 -7.08 17.73
N LYS A 10 -13.23 -7.79 18.86
CA LYS A 10 -12.35 -7.37 19.97
C LYS A 10 -10.86 -7.65 19.75
N ALA A 11 -10.51 -8.63 18.90
CA ALA A 11 -9.11 -8.95 18.61
C ALA A 11 -8.48 -7.95 17.61
N THR A 12 -9.30 -7.35 16.75
CA THR A 12 -8.85 -6.41 15.72
C THR A 12 -8.61 -5.01 16.29
N SER A 13 -9.43 -4.55 17.25
CA SER A 13 -9.27 -3.21 17.84
C SER A 13 -8.01 -3.09 18.72
N VAL A 14 -7.71 -4.12 19.53
CA VAL A 14 -6.59 -4.06 20.49
C VAL A 14 -5.22 -4.01 19.80
N GLY A 15 -5.07 -4.61 18.61
CA GLY A 15 -3.81 -4.59 17.85
C GLY A 15 -3.56 -3.27 17.11
N GLU A 16 -4.62 -2.65 16.59
CA GLU A 16 -4.53 -1.37 15.86
C GLU A 16 -4.29 -0.19 16.81
N ASP A 17 -4.91 -0.22 18.00
CA ASP A 17 -4.77 0.82 19.02
C ASP A 17 -3.32 0.88 19.58
N ASN A 18 -2.73 -0.27 19.92
CA ASN A 18 -1.34 -0.32 20.41
C ASN A 18 -0.32 0.17 19.37
N ALA A 19 -0.48 -0.25 18.10
CA ALA A 19 0.43 0.19 17.02
C ALA A 19 0.27 1.68 16.71
N SER A 20 -0.95 2.22 16.88
CA SER A 20 -1.24 3.64 16.76
C SER A 20 -0.53 4.46 17.84
N ASP A 21 -0.47 3.94 19.06
CA ASP A 21 0.13 4.61 20.22
C ASP A 21 1.66 4.60 20.14
N GLU A 22 2.28 3.48 19.77
CA GLU A 22 3.73 3.43 19.52
C GLU A 22 4.18 4.43 18.43
N ILE A 23 3.39 4.58 17.37
CA ILE A 23 3.72 5.53 16.31
C ILE A 23 3.58 6.97 16.80
N GLN A 24 2.61 7.26 17.67
CA GLN A 24 2.49 8.58 18.31
C GLN A 24 3.69 8.87 19.22
N GLU A 25 4.10 7.90 20.04
CA GLU A 25 5.30 8.04 20.87
C GLU A 25 6.55 8.30 20.01
N LEU A 26 6.70 7.57 18.90
CA LEU A 26 7.80 7.80 17.97
C LEU A 26 7.77 9.23 17.40
N LEU A 27 6.60 9.76 17.03
CA LEU A 27 6.44 11.15 16.55
C LEU A 27 6.89 12.18 17.58
N LEU A 28 6.69 11.93 18.87
CA LEU A 28 7.15 12.81 19.95
C LEU A 28 8.68 12.82 20.09
N THR A 29 9.36 11.72 19.73
CA THR A 29 10.83 11.63 19.78
C THR A 29 11.54 12.17 18.55
N LEU A 30 10.81 12.36 17.44
CA LEU A 30 11.39 12.77 16.17
C LEU A 30 11.78 14.25 16.20
N PRO A 31 12.94 14.63 15.63
CA PRO A 31 13.29 16.04 15.48
C PRO A 31 12.20 16.77 14.71
N SER A 32 11.68 17.85 15.30
CA SER A 32 10.68 18.69 14.65
C SER A 32 11.11 20.15 14.63
N VAL A 33 10.77 20.85 13.54
CA VAL A 33 10.95 22.30 13.43
C VAL A 33 9.66 22.95 12.92
N ILE A 34 9.49 24.24 13.19
CA ILE A 34 8.35 25.00 12.67
C ILE A 34 8.74 25.54 11.30
N ASN A 35 7.93 25.27 10.29
CA ASN A 35 8.14 25.82 8.95
C ASN A 35 7.69 27.29 8.87
N PHE A 36 7.98 27.94 7.74
CA PHE A 36 7.58 29.32 7.49
C PHE A 36 6.05 29.55 7.62
N GLY A 37 5.25 28.52 7.38
CA GLY A 37 3.78 28.56 7.52
C GLY A 37 3.26 28.27 8.93
N GLY A 38 4.13 28.17 9.95
CA GLY A 38 3.74 27.93 11.35
C GLY A 38 3.35 26.49 11.68
N SER A 39 3.48 25.55 10.75
CA SER A 39 3.22 24.12 11.00
C SER A 39 4.51 23.38 11.33
N HIS A 40 4.41 22.36 12.20
CA HIS A 40 5.56 21.51 12.48
C HIS A 40 5.97 20.72 11.22
N ILE A 41 7.23 20.37 11.12
CA ILE A 41 7.74 19.39 10.17
C ILE A 41 8.62 18.43 10.95
N TYR A 42 8.48 17.13 10.69
CA TYR A 42 9.19 16.07 11.39
C TYR A 42 10.25 15.46 10.46
N GLN A 43 11.45 15.23 10.98
CA GLN A 43 12.52 14.56 10.26
C GLN A 43 12.47 13.06 10.51
N TYR A 44 12.15 12.26 9.50
CA TYR A 44 12.16 10.80 9.60
C TYR A 44 12.99 10.19 8.46
N LYS A 45 13.94 9.30 8.80
CA LYS A 45 14.84 8.62 7.83
C LYS A 45 15.50 9.57 6.80
N GLY A 46 15.87 10.77 7.22
CA GLY A 46 16.55 11.76 6.36
C GLY A 46 15.63 12.66 5.52
N CYS A 47 14.31 12.48 5.59
CA CYS A 47 13.31 13.29 4.89
C CYS A 47 12.47 14.11 5.88
N TRP A 48 11.98 15.28 5.43
CA TRP A 48 11.11 16.15 6.22
C TRP A 48 9.64 15.99 5.79
N TYR A 49 8.74 15.83 6.76
CA TYR A 49 7.31 15.61 6.54
C TYR A 49 6.47 16.66 7.27
N HIS A 50 5.47 17.25 6.61
CA HIS A 50 4.62 18.29 7.17
C HIS A 50 3.57 17.78 8.18
N ASP A 51 3.36 18.57 9.25
CA ASP A 51 2.40 18.33 10.34
C ASP A 51 0.93 18.52 9.96
N TYR A 52 0.62 19.09 8.78
CA TYR A 52 -0.73 18.92 8.21
C TYR A 52 -1.02 17.45 7.84
N HIS A 53 -0.01 16.59 7.86
CA HIS A 53 -0.11 15.19 7.49
C HIS A 53 0.54 14.22 8.51
N PRO A 54 0.25 14.31 9.83
CA PRO A 54 0.70 13.30 10.79
C PRO A 54 0.11 11.94 10.40
N LYS A 55 -1.08 11.96 9.78
CA LYS A 55 -1.73 10.80 9.15
C LYS A 55 -0.89 10.18 8.02
N PHE A 56 -0.14 10.96 7.25
CA PHE A 56 0.73 10.42 6.20
C PHE A 56 1.97 9.78 6.79
N LEU A 57 2.63 10.44 7.74
CA LEU A 57 3.80 9.86 8.40
C LEU A 57 3.41 8.59 9.18
N LYS A 58 2.29 8.62 9.91
CA LYS A 58 1.70 7.44 10.56
C LYS A 58 1.34 6.34 9.57
N GLY A 59 0.65 6.68 8.48
CA GLY A 59 0.30 5.75 7.42
C GLY A 59 1.52 5.11 6.78
N MET A 60 2.54 5.91 6.45
CA MET A 60 3.80 5.45 5.88
C MET A 60 4.54 4.50 6.83
N ILE A 61 4.68 4.85 8.11
CA ILE A 61 5.35 3.99 9.11
C ILE A 61 4.57 2.70 9.30
N SER A 62 3.24 2.77 9.39
CA SER A 62 2.39 1.58 9.48
C SER A 62 2.50 0.69 8.25
N SER A 63 2.43 1.26 7.03
CA SER A 63 2.62 0.51 5.80
C SER A 63 4.00 -0.14 5.74
N GLN A 64 5.06 0.55 6.17
CA GLN A 64 6.41 -0.05 6.20
C GLN A 64 6.51 -1.25 7.16
N ARG A 65 5.76 -1.26 8.26
CA ARG A 65 5.79 -2.35 9.24
C ARG A 65 4.90 -3.53 8.86
N HIS A 66 3.75 -3.26 8.24
CA HIS A 66 2.68 -4.25 8.09
C HIS A 66 2.42 -4.68 6.64
N PHE A 67 2.95 -3.97 5.65
CA PHE A 67 2.77 -4.34 4.24
C PHE A 67 3.54 -5.63 3.93
N GLN A 68 2.82 -6.67 3.52
CA GLN A 68 3.37 -7.93 3.05
C GLN A 68 3.32 -7.95 1.53
N ALA A 69 4.47 -7.74 0.89
CA ALA A 69 4.58 -7.76 -0.56
C ALA A 69 4.38 -9.18 -1.09
N GLN A 70 3.62 -9.29 -2.18
CA GLN A 70 3.47 -10.53 -2.95
C GLN A 70 4.30 -10.45 -4.23
N ASP A 71 4.68 -11.60 -4.79
CA ASP A 71 5.44 -11.67 -6.04
C ASP A 71 4.71 -11.05 -7.25
N SER A 72 3.38 -10.92 -7.16
CA SER A 72 2.54 -10.28 -8.18
C SER A 72 2.39 -8.77 -8.03
N ASP A 73 2.88 -8.18 -6.94
CA ASP A 73 2.63 -6.77 -6.63
C ASP A 73 3.48 -5.83 -7.49
N VAL A 74 2.87 -4.74 -7.94
CA VAL A 74 3.54 -3.67 -8.69
C VAL A 74 3.50 -2.39 -7.87
N ILE A 75 4.67 -1.94 -7.40
CA ILE A 75 4.81 -0.71 -6.60
C ILE A 75 5.23 0.44 -7.49
N LEU A 76 4.40 1.48 -7.56
CA LEU A 76 4.71 2.72 -8.28
C LEU A 76 5.29 3.77 -7.34
N ILE A 77 6.54 4.19 -7.57
CA ILE A 77 7.24 5.19 -6.77
C ILE A 77 7.41 6.47 -7.59
N THR A 78 6.89 7.57 -7.07
CA THR A 78 6.93 8.89 -7.74
C THR A 78 6.98 10.01 -6.71
N PHE A 79 7.44 11.19 -7.14
CA PHE A 79 7.26 12.38 -6.33
C PHE A 79 5.83 12.90 -6.45
N PRO A 80 5.28 13.52 -5.39
CA PRO A 80 3.99 14.18 -5.47
C PRO A 80 3.94 15.16 -6.65
N LYS A 81 2.81 15.20 -7.36
CA LYS A 81 2.55 16.09 -8.51
C LYS A 81 3.41 15.82 -9.77
N SER A 82 4.21 14.75 -9.83
CA SER A 82 4.99 14.38 -11.03
C SER A 82 4.24 13.47 -12.02
N GLY A 83 2.90 13.56 -12.09
CA GLY A 83 2.11 12.76 -13.03
C GLY A 83 1.70 11.36 -12.54
N THR A 84 1.53 11.17 -11.22
CA THR A 84 1.01 9.91 -10.63
C THR A 84 -0.26 9.39 -11.30
N THR A 85 -1.18 10.27 -11.69
CA THR A 85 -2.43 9.89 -12.37
C THR A 85 -2.16 9.23 -13.72
N TRP A 86 -1.30 9.84 -14.53
CA TRP A 86 -0.91 9.29 -15.84
C TRP A 86 -0.17 7.97 -15.68
N LEU A 87 0.77 7.90 -14.74
CA LEU A 87 1.54 6.68 -14.51
C LEU A 87 0.66 5.53 -13.99
N LYS A 88 -0.29 5.82 -13.09
CA LYS A 88 -1.26 4.84 -12.58
C LYS A 88 -2.17 4.33 -13.70
N ALA A 89 -2.71 5.23 -14.53
CA ALA A 89 -3.56 4.86 -15.66
C ALA A 89 -2.80 4.00 -16.69
N LEU A 90 -1.57 4.39 -17.01
CA LEU A 90 -0.72 3.64 -17.95
C LEU A 90 -0.38 2.24 -17.41
N THR A 91 0.02 2.15 -16.14
CA THR A 91 0.33 0.86 -15.49
C THR A 91 -0.88 -0.06 -15.51
N TYR A 92 -2.06 0.47 -15.17
CA TYR A 92 -3.32 -0.27 -15.22
C TYR A 92 -3.61 -0.80 -16.63
N ALA A 93 -3.47 0.06 -17.66
CA ALA A 93 -3.67 -0.35 -19.04
C ALA A 93 -2.70 -1.47 -19.45
N ILE A 94 -1.42 -1.37 -19.11
CA ILE A 94 -0.42 -2.38 -19.48
C ILE A 94 -0.74 -3.72 -18.81
N VAL A 95 -0.96 -3.73 -17.49
CA VAL A 95 -1.22 -4.95 -16.73
C VAL A 95 -2.49 -5.63 -17.22
N HIS A 96 -3.59 -4.89 -17.38
CA HIS A 96 -4.86 -5.49 -17.78
C HIS A 96 -4.91 -5.87 -19.26
N HIS A 97 -4.32 -5.07 -20.16
CA HIS A 97 -4.39 -5.38 -21.58
C HIS A 97 -3.45 -6.53 -21.98
N ILE A 98 -2.27 -6.66 -21.37
CA ILE A 98 -1.36 -7.79 -21.67
C ILE A 98 -1.92 -9.10 -21.12
N VAL A 99 -2.48 -9.10 -19.90
CA VAL A 99 -3.05 -10.30 -19.27
C VAL A 99 -4.24 -10.83 -20.08
N LEU A 100 -5.09 -9.96 -20.60
CA LEU A 100 -6.21 -10.38 -21.46
C LEU A 100 -5.71 -11.04 -22.76
N VAL A 101 -4.71 -10.46 -23.43
CA VAL A 101 -4.16 -11.04 -24.67
C VAL A 101 -3.49 -12.39 -24.40
N MET A 102 -2.72 -12.51 -23.32
CA MET A 102 -2.07 -13.78 -22.96
C MET A 102 -3.10 -14.85 -22.57
N GLN A 103 -4.16 -14.50 -21.84
CA GLN A 103 -5.24 -15.43 -21.49
C GLN A 103 -6.00 -15.90 -22.73
N TYR A 104 -6.30 -15.01 -23.67
CA TYR A 104 -6.93 -15.36 -24.95
C TYR A 104 -6.03 -16.24 -25.82
N LEU A 105 -4.73 -15.97 -25.88
CA LEU A 105 -3.78 -16.80 -26.63
C LEU A 105 -3.64 -18.20 -26.04
N ILE A 106 -3.56 -18.32 -24.70
CA ILE A 106 -3.53 -19.63 -24.02
C ILE A 106 -4.81 -20.43 -24.32
N GLN A 107 -5.99 -19.79 -24.25
CA GLN A 107 -7.26 -20.43 -24.59
C GLN A 107 -7.32 -20.82 -26.07
N LEU A 108 -6.82 -19.97 -26.99
CA LEU A 108 -6.79 -20.25 -28.42
C LEU A 108 -5.84 -21.41 -28.77
N ILE A 109 -4.67 -21.47 -28.13
CA ILE A 109 -3.72 -22.59 -28.29
C ILE A 109 -4.34 -23.88 -27.75
N ALA A 110 -4.98 -23.84 -26.58
CA ALA A 110 -5.67 -24.99 -26.00
C ALA A 110 -6.84 -25.49 -26.89
N LEU A 111 -7.51 -24.59 -27.62
CA LEU A 111 -8.61 -24.93 -28.53
C LEU A 111 -8.12 -25.45 -29.90
N TYR A 112 -6.91 -25.10 -30.33
CA TYR A 112 -6.38 -25.41 -31.66
C TYR A 112 -5.36 -26.56 -31.68
N SER A 113 -4.77 -26.93 -30.53
CA SER A 113 -3.78 -28.02 -30.45
C SER A 113 -4.04 -28.99 -29.29
N PRO A 114 -5.01 -29.90 -29.40
CA PRO A 114 -5.29 -30.91 -28.38
C PRO A 114 -4.21 -32.00 -28.24
N GLN A 115 -3.17 -32.03 -29.09
CA GLN A 115 -2.14 -33.08 -29.08
C GLN A 115 -1.01 -32.88 -28.05
N ILE A 116 -0.97 -31.76 -27.32
CA ILE A 116 0.14 -31.45 -26.38
C ILE A 116 -0.16 -31.93 -24.94
N LEU A 117 -1.38 -32.41 -24.63
CA LEU A 117 -1.74 -32.91 -23.28
C LEU A 117 -1.53 -34.43 -23.10
N MET A 118 -1.05 -35.15 -24.12
CA MET A 118 -0.86 -36.61 -24.08
C MET A 118 0.61 -36.99 -24.36
N THR A 119 1.55 -36.41 -23.62
CA THR A 119 2.93 -36.91 -23.49
C THR A 119 3.45 -36.53 -22.11
#